data_AF-A0A950JCM8-F1
#
_entry.id   AF-A0A950JCM8-F1
#
_cell.length_a   1.000
_cell.length_b   1.000
_cell.length_c   1.000
_cell.angle_alpha   90.00
_cell.angle_beta   90.00
_cell.angle_gamma   90.00
#
_symmetry.space_group_name_H-M   'P 1'
#
loop_
_entity.id
_entity.type
_entity.pdbx_description
1 polymer ?
#
loop_
_entity_poly.entity_id
_entity_poly.type
_entity_poly.pdbx_seq_one_letter_code
_entity_poly.pdbx_strand_id
1 'polypeptide(L)'
;MSFESSFSAKGFESSFSTGGIDYELWIEDDGRVCYAYLLNGDGEISGHVWLYNRAPSPEAFEDAPDDPPRNPRMFVTDEPFVLPKSTAELSAQFAYAGDAPYTRVLIRKEIVAVLAPGTTPGWSVLAKRDGPVAKVLRLSPPSNFEEVLQEIRALNTSEGGREHGGVLKEMTATDHRSREGFKDRHPHPKRRISKEERRCIRAQNREVWTHASNEGRYDHLPILRPANPPARRPSARPLRMRAGASLDEVLRAIADELPGSTATDEDIRLLRARLPAALVPDWLADALRRYRLAETSFGLTEAQDLSGLGAEVTWLLVKHMIGEACDMEPGFSVVRSGFIPFGQCGVGTGDPFFFDMRNGSNDPPVVRVPHDYAGGETYPLDAIELVASSLSEFLKTARIV
;
A
#
# COMPACT_ATOMS: atom_id res chain seq x y z
N MET A 1 -34.03 9.38 -4.82
CA MET A 1 -33.48 8.54 -3.72
C MET A 1 -32.09 8.14 -4.14
N SER A 2 -31.10 8.73 -3.48
CA SER A 2 -29.71 8.76 -3.87
C SER A 2 -29.02 7.43 -3.57
N PHE A 3 -28.35 6.87 -4.58
CA PHE A 3 -27.42 5.75 -4.44
C PHE A 3 -26.05 6.30 -4.01
N GLU A 4 -25.53 5.88 -2.86
CA GLU A 4 -24.13 6.05 -2.51
C GLU A 4 -23.40 4.72 -2.72
N SER A 5 -22.54 4.69 -3.75
CA SER A 5 -21.66 3.56 -4.05
C SER A 5 -20.32 3.74 -3.33
N SER A 6 -19.96 2.83 -2.42
CA SER A 6 -18.64 2.82 -1.79
C SER A 6 -17.63 1.98 -2.60
N PHE A 7 -16.93 2.66 -3.52
CA PHE A 7 -15.72 2.13 -4.15
C PHE A 7 -14.57 2.12 -3.12
N SER A 8 -14.06 0.94 -2.75
CA SER A 8 -12.74 0.80 -2.13
C SER A 8 -11.74 0.55 -3.25
N ALA A 9 -10.94 1.57 -3.58
CA ALA A 9 -9.96 1.53 -4.66
C ALA A 9 -8.61 1.03 -4.11
N LYS A 10 -7.96 0.12 -4.84
CA LYS A 10 -6.59 -0.37 -4.59
C LYS A 10 -5.56 0.77 -4.69
N GLY A 11 -4.59 0.78 -3.78
CA GLY A 11 -3.43 1.68 -3.84
C GLY A 11 -2.63 1.56 -5.14
N PHE A 12 -1.67 2.46 -5.35
CA PHE A 12 -0.78 2.43 -6.51
C PHE A 12 0.55 3.12 -6.20
N GLU A 13 1.58 2.84 -7.01
CA GLU A 13 2.87 3.49 -6.92
C GLU A 13 3.29 4.08 -8.27
N SER A 14 3.97 5.21 -8.25
CA SER A 14 4.56 5.84 -9.43
C SER A 14 5.90 6.47 -9.09
N SER A 15 6.88 6.36 -9.99
CA SER A 15 8.18 7.02 -9.88
C SER A 15 8.43 7.96 -11.06
N PHE A 16 9.01 9.12 -10.80
CA PHE A 16 9.38 10.11 -11.82
C PHE A 16 10.82 10.56 -11.61
N SER A 17 11.61 10.56 -12.68
CA SER A 17 13.00 11.00 -12.69
C SER A 17 13.27 11.79 -13.95
N THR A 18 14.05 12.86 -13.87
CA THR A 18 14.49 13.61 -15.05
C THR A 18 16.02 13.69 -15.10
N GLY A 19 16.58 13.62 -16.31
CA GLY A 19 17.99 13.91 -16.50
C GLY A 19 18.31 15.35 -16.06
N GLY A 20 19.43 15.53 -15.35
CA GLY A 20 19.90 16.83 -14.87
C GLY A 20 19.43 17.21 -13.46
N ILE A 21 18.69 16.34 -12.77
CA ILE A 21 18.39 16.47 -11.33
C ILE A 21 18.72 15.14 -10.65
N ASP A 22 19.51 15.19 -9.57
CA ASP A 22 19.94 14.00 -8.81
C ASP A 22 18.90 13.57 -7.75
N TYR A 23 17.61 13.73 -8.09
CA TYR A 23 16.50 13.33 -7.24
C TYR A 23 15.42 12.59 -8.04
N GLU A 24 14.79 11.63 -7.38
CA GLU A 24 13.65 10.87 -7.89
C GLU A 24 12.41 11.20 -7.05
N LEU A 25 11.28 11.43 -7.71
CA LEU A 25 9.99 11.54 -7.05
C LEU A 25 9.34 10.16 -7.00
N TRP A 26 8.98 9.68 -5.82
CA TRP A 26 8.20 8.47 -5.62
C TRP A 26 6.85 8.81 -4.97
N ILE A 27 5.76 8.39 -5.59
CA ILE A 27 4.40 8.55 -5.07
C ILE A 27 3.89 7.17 -4.67
N GLU A 28 3.47 7.05 -3.42
CA GLU A 28 2.94 5.82 -2.83
C GLU A 28 1.50 6.10 -2.35
N ASP A 29 0.56 5.34 -2.86
CA ASP A 29 -0.80 5.26 -2.37
C ASP A 29 -1.01 3.85 -1.81
N ASP A 30 -1.16 3.74 -0.49
CA ASP A 30 -1.24 2.45 0.20
C ASP A 30 -2.68 1.92 0.32
N GLY A 31 -3.64 2.55 -0.37
CA GLY A 31 -5.07 2.23 -0.24
C GLY A 31 -5.77 2.95 0.92
N ARG A 32 -5.03 3.52 1.87
CA ARG A 32 -5.54 4.30 3.01
C ARG A 32 -5.20 5.78 2.85
N VAL A 33 -3.97 6.07 2.41
CA VAL A 33 -3.38 7.40 2.26
C VAL A 33 -2.38 7.42 1.11
N CYS A 34 -2.19 8.60 0.51
CA CYS A 34 -1.20 8.81 -0.53
C CYS A 34 -0.17 9.86 -0.10
N TYR A 35 1.11 9.53 -0.29
CA TYR A 35 2.27 10.40 -0.04
C TYR A 35 3.14 10.52 -1.29
N ALA A 36 3.86 11.62 -1.36
CA ALA A 36 4.97 11.81 -2.28
C ALA A 36 6.27 11.98 -1.49
N TYR A 37 7.34 11.34 -1.98
CA TYR A 37 8.68 11.33 -1.43
C TYR A 37 9.67 11.79 -2.49
N LEU A 38 10.63 12.63 -2.10
CA LEU A 38 11.82 12.90 -2.90
C LEU A 38 12.96 12.04 -2.36
N LEU A 39 13.58 11.26 -3.25
CA LEU A 39 14.75 10.44 -2.97
C LEU A 39 15.99 11.11 -3.56
N ASN A 40 17.07 11.23 -2.81
CA ASN A 40 18.36 11.74 -3.30
C ASN A 40 19.12 10.68 -4.13
N GLY A 41 20.30 11.04 -4.65
CA GLY A 41 21.15 10.15 -5.43
C GLY A 41 21.61 8.87 -4.71
N ASP A 42 21.51 8.85 -3.38
CA ASP A 42 21.79 7.71 -2.51
C ASP A 42 20.54 6.87 -2.18
N GLY A 43 19.36 7.33 -2.60
CA GLY A 43 18.07 6.68 -2.34
C GLY A 43 17.43 7.05 -1.00
N GLU A 44 17.97 8.02 -0.28
CA GLU A 44 17.40 8.48 0.99
C GLU A 44 16.30 9.52 0.77
N ILE A 45 15.29 9.52 1.65
CA ILE A 45 14.21 10.51 1.60
C ILE A 45 14.77 11.89 1.96
N SER A 46 14.90 12.77 0.96
CA SER A 46 15.26 14.17 1.14
C SER A 46 14.06 15.09 1.31
N GLY A 47 12.82 14.60 1.11
CA GLY A 47 11.60 15.37 1.35
C GLY A 47 10.34 14.52 1.24
N HIS A 48 9.25 14.91 1.89
CA HIS A 48 7.98 14.18 1.81
C HIS A 48 6.77 15.10 1.96
N VAL A 49 5.63 14.71 1.40
CA VAL A 49 4.37 15.43 1.56
C VAL A 49 3.18 14.48 1.44
N TRP A 50 2.18 14.67 2.31
CA TRP A 50 0.87 14.04 2.20
C TRP A 50 0.09 14.61 1.02
N LEU A 51 -0.44 13.75 0.16
CA LEU A 51 -1.25 14.14 -1.00
C LEU A 51 -2.73 14.11 -0.69
N TYR A 52 -3.27 12.97 -0.24
CA TYR A 52 -4.68 12.79 0.11
C TYR A 52 -4.90 11.56 0.98
N ASN A 53 -6.03 11.51 1.69
CA ASN A 53 -6.53 10.27 2.30
C ASN A 53 -7.47 9.58 1.31
N ARG A 54 -7.38 8.25 1.20
CA ARG A 54 -8.38 7.44 0.50
C ARG A 54 -9.54 7.07 1.39
N ALA A 55 -9.22 6.65 2.61
CA ALA A 55 -10.21 6.36 3.63
C ALA A 55 -10.65 7.67 4.32
N PRO A 56 -11.82 7.68 5.01
CA PRO A 56 -12.26 8.85 5.75
C PRO A 56 -11.17 9.39 6.68
N SER A 57 -10.97 10.70 6.72
CA SER A 57 -9.96 11.32 7.57
C SER A 57 -10.25 11.00 9.04
N PRO A 58 -9.26 10.49 9.81
CA PRO A 58 -9.46 10.19 11.22
C PRO A 58 -9.62 11.49 12.03
N GLU A 59 -10.14 11.40 13.25
CA GLU A 59 -10.25 12.58 14.14
C GLU A 59 -8.88 12.98 14.73
N ALA A 60 -7.96 12.03 14.86
CA ALA A 60 -6.59 12.22 15.36
C ALA A 60 -5.60 11.38 14.55
N PHE A 61 -4.30 11.63 14.72
CA PHE A 61 -3.27 10.78 14.11
C PHE A 61 -3.36 9.36 14.66
N GLU A 62 -3.24 8.39 13.76
CA GLU A 62 -3.33 6.96 14.10
C GLU A 62 -2.02 6.49 14.72
N ASP A 63 -2.10 5.68 15.77
CA ASP A 63 -0.94 5.07 16.43
C ASP A 63 -0.57 3.76 15.71
N ALA A 64 -0.07 3.90 14.49
CA ALA A 64 0.36 2.79 13.62
C ALA A 64 1.83 3.01 13.24
N PRO A 65 2.79 2.40 13.95
CA PRO A 65 4.21 2.76 13.86
C PRO A 65 4.87 2.42 12.52
N ASP A 66 4.29 1.48 11.76
CA ASP A 66 4.86 0.99 10.51
C ASP A 66 4.23 1.62 9.26
N ASP A 67 3.19 2.45 9.44
CA ASP A 67 2.33 2.93 8.37
C ASP A 67 2.37 4.47 8.26
N PRO A 68 2.37 5.04 7.04
CA PRO A 68 2.17 6.49 6.90
C PRO A 68 0.81 6.86 7.50
N PRO A 69 0.70 7.89 8.36
CA PRO A 69 -0.57 8.21 8.96
C PRO A 69 -1.49 8.90 7.97
N ARG A 70 -2.80 8.63 8.08
CA ARG A 70 -3.82 9.48 7.45
C ARG A 70 -3.82 10.85 8.10
N ASN A 71 -4.02 11.88 7.29
CA ASN A 71 -4.07 13.26 7.79
C ASN A 71 -5.42 13.50 8.49
N PRO A 72 -5.47 13.93 9.77
CA PRO A 72 -6.72 14.07 10.49
C PRO A 72 -7.66 15.13 9.90
N ARG A 73 -8.97 14.99 10.16
CA ARG A 73 -10.02 15.87 9.63
C ARG A 73 -9.77 17.35 9.91
N MET A 74 -9.11 17.69 11.03
CA MET A 74 -8.76 19.09 11.37
C MET A 74 -7.71 19.73 10.42
N PHE A 75 -6.94 18.93 9.69
CA PHE A 75 -5.88 19.34 8.76
C PHE A 75 -6.27 19.19 7.29
N VAL A 76 -7.31 18.41 6.97
CA VAL A 76 -7.77 18.17 5.60
C VAL A 76 -8.81 19.22 5.20
N THR A 77 -8.79 19.67 3.95
CA THR A 77 -9.80 20.57 3.39
C THR A 77 -11.19 19.92 3.39
N ASP A 78 -12.24 20.73 3.55
CA ASP A 78 -13.63 20.28 3.41
C ASP A 78 -14.07 20.24 1.93
N GLU A 79 -13.23 20.74 1.02
CA GLU A 79 -13.52 20.72 -0.42
C GLU A 79 -13.53 19.28 -0.96
N PRO A 80 -14.51 18.93 -1.81
CA PRO A 80 -14.61 17.60 -2.37
C PRO A 80 -13.42 17.34 -3.30
N PHE A 81 -12.62 16.33 -2.98
CA PHE A 81 -11.52 15.87 -3.83
C PHE A 81 -11.86 14.53 -4.47
N VAL A 82 -11.72 14.45 -5.80
CA VAL A 82 -11.92 13.20 -6.55
C VAL A 82 -10.59 12.47 -6.63
N LEU A 83 -10.50 11.34 -5.95
CA LEU A 83 -9.32 10.48 -5.96
C LEU A 83 -8.92 10.10 -7.41
N PRO A 84 -7.62 10.08 -7.73
CA PRO A 84 -7.15 9.57 -9.02
C PRO A 84 -7.52 8.09 -9.19
N LYS A 85 -7.95 7.71 -10.38
CA LYS A 85 -8.39 6.33 -10.66
C LYS A 85 -7.25 5.42 -11.11
N SER A 86 -6.11 6.00 -11.50
CA SER A 86 -4.94 5.29 -11.98
C SER A 86 -3.70 6.16 -11.92
N THR A 87 -2.52 5.53 -12.02
CA THR A 87 -1.23 6.21 -12.13
C THR A 87 -1.12 7.09 -13.39
N ALA A 88 -1.91 6.83 -14.43
CA ALA A 88 -1.95 7.65 -15.65
C ALA A 88 -2.51 9.06 -15.40
N GLU A 89 -3.23 9.28 -14.30
CA GLU A 89 -3.67 10.61 -13.88
C GLU A 89 -2.58 11.38 -13.13
N LEU A 90 -1.47 10.74 -12.76
CA LEU A 90 -0.35 11.36 -12.08
C LEU A 90 0.69 11.85 -13.08
N SER A 91 1.26 13.02 -12.78
CA SER A 91 2.40 13.56 -13.50
C SER A 91 3.26 14.39 -12.56
N ALA A 92 4.51 14.61 -12.95
CA ALA A 92 5.44 15.42 -12.20
C ALA A 92 6.07 16.48 -13.11
N GLN A 93 6.24 17.68 -12.55
CA GLN A 93 7.04 18.74 -13.18
C GLN A 93 8.22 19.05 -12.27
N PHE A 94 9.41 18.90 -12.81
CA PHE A 94 10.64 19.31 -12.13
C PHE A 94 11.02 20.71 -12.56
N ALA A 95 11.33 21.57 -11.60
CA ALA A 95 11.62 22.97 -11.83
C ALA A 95 12.64 23.49 -10.81
N TYR A 96 13.09 24.73 -11.02
CA TYR A 96 13.97 25.43 -10.10
C TYR A 96 13.33 26.69 -9.55
N ALA A 97 13.53 26.95 -8.26
CA ALA A 97 13.24 28.21 -7.60
C ALA A 97 14.59 28.86 -7.30
N GLY A 98 15.05 29.77 -8.17
CA GLY A 98 16.46 30.17 -8.15
C GLY A 98 17.34 28.99 -8.54
N ASP A 99 18.25 28.59 -7.65
CA ASP A 99 19.12 27.41 -7.85
C ASP A 99 18.57 26.17 -7.13
N ALA A 100 17.44 26.30 -6.44
CA ALA A 100 16.86 25.21 -5.66
C ALA A 100 15.93 24.33 -6.51
N PRO A 101 16.24 23.03 -6.73
CA PRO A 101 15.35 22.14 -7.44
C PRO A 101 14.12 21.85 -6.57
N TYR A 102 12.96 21.79 -7.21
CA TYR A 102 11.73 21.35 -6.58
C TYR A 102 10.86 20.60 -7.58
N THR A 103 9.91 19.85 -7.03
CA THR A 103 8.98 19.05 -7.80
C THR A 103 7.56 19.49 -7.52
N ARG A 104 6.78 19.61 -8.58
CA ARG A 104 5.32 19.75 -8.52
C ARG A 104 4.73 18.39 -8.82
N VAL A 105 3.84 17.94 -7.94
CA VAL A 105 3.01 16.76 -8.17
C VAL A 105 1.70 17.23 -8.78
N LEU A 106 1.33 16.63 -9.90
CA LEU A 106 0.10 16.96 -10.60
C LEU A 106 -0.82 15.76 -10.68
N ILE A 107 -2.11 16.00 -10.45
CA ILE A 107 -3.19 15.02 -10.68
C ILE A 107 -4.11 15.62 -11.73
N ARG A 108 -4.30 14.91 -12.87
CA ARG A 108 -5.06 15.39 -14.03
C ARG A 108 -4.61 16.78 -14.52
N LYS A 109 -3.29 17.02 -14.52
CA LYS A 109 -2.62 18.27 -14.92
C LYS A 109 -2.84 19.46 -13.97
N GLU A 110 -3.43 19.25 -12.80
CA GLU A 110 -3.55 20.27 -11.76
C GLU A 110 -2.51 20.02 -10.67
N ILE A 111 -1.82 21.07 -10.23
CA ILE A 111 -0.84 20.98 -9.16
C ILE A 111 -1.58 20.66 -7.86
N VAL A 112 -1.22 19.54 -7.22
CA VAL A 112 -1.77 19.12 -5.94
C VAL A 112 -0.78 19.23 -4.80
N ALA A 113 0.52 19.15 -5.08
CA ALA A 113 1.55 19.29 -4.07
C ALA A 113 2.86 19.81 -4.64
N VAL A 114 3.68 20.35 -3.74
CA VAL A 114 5.02 20.84 -4.01
C VAL A 114 5.95 20.30 -2.92
N LEU A 115 7.12 19.82 -3.33
CA LEU A 115 8.16 19.35 -2.42
C LEU A 115 9.54 19.63 -3.03
N ALA A 116 10.52 19.85 -2.15
CA ALA A 116 11.92 20.09 -2.51
C ALA A 116 12.83 19.31 -1.56
N PRO A 117 14.12 19.12 -1.89
CA PRO A 117 15.08 18.62 -0.92
C PRO A 117 15.08 19.48 0.35
N GLY A 118 15.07 18.84 1.51
CA GLY A 118 14.93 19.45 2.83
C GLY A 118 13.49 19.68 3.32
N THR A 119 12.46 19.39 2.52
CA THR A 119 11.07 19.68 2.91
C THR A 119 10.39 18.48 3.58
N THR A 120 10.29 18.51 4.91
CA THR A 120 9.66 17.47 5.73
C THR A 120 8.74 18.11 6.80
N PRO A 121 7.48 18.45 6.48
CA PRO A 121 6.77 18.15 5.24
C PRO A 121 6.86 19.24 4.16
N GLY A 122 6.53 18.88 2.92
CA GLY A 122 6.23 19.77 1.80
C GLY A 122 4.80 20.35 1.87
N TRP A 123 4.30 20.91 0.75
CA TRP A 123 3.03 21.63 0.69
C TRP A 123 1.98 20.92 -0.17
N SER A 124 0.72 20.91 0.26
CA SER A 124 -0.40 20.26 -0.42
C SER A 124 -1.62 21.18 -0.50
N VAL A 125 -2.33 21.15 -1.63
CA VAL A 125 -3.57 21.93 -1.82
C VAL A 125 -4.72 21.40 -0.96
N LEU A 126 -4.64 20.14 -0.52
CA LEU A 126 -5.66 19.52 0.31
C LEU A 126 -5.44 19.74 1.81
N ALA A 127 -4.35 20.43 2.19
CA ALA A 127 -4.11 20.83 3.56
C ALA A 127 -4.84 22.14 3.88
N LYS A 128 -5.72 22.10 4.89
CA LYS A 128 -6.50 23.26 5.38
C LYS A 128 -5.70 24.20 6.28
N ARG A 129 -4.71 23.64 6.99
CA ARG A 129 -3.77 24.34 7.87
C ARG A 129 -2.46 23.57 7.88
N ASP A 130 -1.38 24.22 8.26
CA ASP A 130 -0.09 23.55 8.40
C ASP A 130 -0.18 22.46 9.47
N GLY A 131 0.29 21.27 9.11
CA GLY A 131 0.30 20.10 9.96
C GLY A 131 1.60 19.32 9.81
N PRO A 132 1.76 18.22 10.58
CA PRO A 132 3.00 17.46 10.61
C PRO A 132 3.30 16.70 9.30
N VAL A 133 2.31 16.49 8.43
CA VAL A 133 2.45 15.70 7.20
C VAL A 133 2.28 16.50 5.91
N ALA A 134 1.77 17.74 6.01
CA ALA A 134 1.67 18.68 4.90
C ALA A 134 1.49 20.13 5.40
N LYS A 135 2.12 21.07 4.71
CA LYS A 135 1.86 22.51 4.79
C LYS A 135 0.80 22.92 3.75
N VAL A 136 0.18 24.08 3.93
CA VAL A 136 -0.86 24.58 3.02
C VAL A 136 -0.25 25.08 1.70
N LEU A 137 -0.82 24.65 0.58
CA LEU A 137 -0.58 25.23 -0.75
C LEU A 137 -1.86 25.89 -1.29
N ARG A 138 -1.83 27.21 -1.51
CA ARG A 138 -2.88 27.99 -2.16
C ARG A 138 -2.38 28.47 -3.51
N LEU A 139 -2.98 27.97 -4.59
CA LEU A 139 -2.67 28.38 -5.95
C LEU A 139 -3.54 29.57 -6.41
N SER A 140 -4.74 29.71 -5.84
CA SER A 140 -5.69 30.78 -6.14
C SER A 140 -5.54 31.98 -5.20
N PRO A 141 -5.84 33.22 -5.65
CA PRO A 141 -5.75 34.41 -4.81
C PRO A 141 -6.58 34.36 -3.51
N PRO A 142 -6.02 34.73 -2.35
CA PRO A 142 -4.60 35.04 -2.15
C PRO A 142 -3.74 33.75 -2.17
N SER A 143 -2.90 33.66 -3.21
CA SER A 143 -1.99 32.54 -3.43
C SER A 143 -0.78 32.68 -2.52
N ASN A 144 -0.31 31.58 -1.95
CA ASN A 144 0.96 31.54 -1.21
C ASN A 144 2.08 30.89 -2.02
N PHE A 145 1.87 30.64 -3.32
CA PHE A 145 2.83 29.88 -4.12
C PHE A 145 4.20 30.58 -4.21
N GLU A 146 4.23 31.91 -4.33
CA GLU A 146 5.52 32.63 -4.33
C GLU A 146 6.22 32.57 -2.97
N GLU A 147 5.47 32.58 -1.86
CA GLU A 147 6.03 32.39 -0.51
C GLU A 147 6.64 30.99 -0.37
N VAL A 148 5.97 29.97 -0.90
CA VAL A 148 6.50 28.59 -0.98
C VAL A 148 7.80 28.56 -1.79
N LEU A 149 7.86 29.24 -2.94
CA LEU A 149 9.09 29.31 -3.75
C LEU A 149 10.21 30.08 -3.03
N GLN A 150 9.89 31.10 -2.24
CA GLN A 150 10.86 31.80 -1.39
C GLN A 150 11.41 30.90 -0.29
N GLU A 151 10.55 30.10 0.35
CA GLU A 151 10.99 29.12 1.36
C GLU A 151 11.91 28.07 0.73
N ILE A 152 11.57 27.55 -0.46
CA ILE A 152 12.41 26.61 -1.21
C ILE A 152 13.77 27.23 -1.57
N ARG A 153 13.81 28.50 -2.01
CA ARG A 153 15.08 29.21 -2.27
C ARG A 153 15.94 29.30 -1.01
N ALA A 154 15.32 29.56 0.14
CA ALA A 154 16.03 29.70 1.41
C ALA A 154 16.68 28.38 1.86
N LEU A 155 16.05 27.23 1.56
CA LEU A 155 16.57 25.90 1.89
C LEU A 155 17.89 25.56 1.17
N ASN A 156 18.19 26.22 0.03
CA ASN A 156 19.31 25.86 -0.83
C ASN A 156 20.46 26.89 -0.82
N THR A 157 20.65 27.55 0.32
CA THR A 157 21.74 28.51 0.54
C THR A 157 23.07 27.79 0.77
N SER A 158 23.53 27.04 -0.24
CA SER A 158 24.94 26.65 -0.40
C SER A 158 25.57 27.48 -1.51
N GLU A 159 26.71 28.11 -1.21
CA GLU A 159 27.46 29.01 -2.10
C GLU A 159 27.89 28.32 -3.40
N GLY A 160 27.15 28.53 -4.49
CA GLY A 160 27.47 27.92 -5.78
C GLY A 160 26.53 28.33 -6.90
N GLY A 161 26.42 29.63 -7.17
CA GLY A 161 25.48 30.22 -8.12
C GLY A 161 25.57 29.63 -9.53
N ARG A 162 24.48 29.00 -10.00
CA ARG A 162 24.22 28.73 -11.42
C ARG A 162 22.74 28.93 -11.68
N GLU A 163 22.40 30.11 -12.22
CA GLU A 163 21.02 30.43 -12.61
C GLU A 163 20.47 29.37 -13.57
N HIS A 164 19.48 28.61 -13.11
CA HIS A 164 18.69 27.69 -13.93
C HIS A 164 17.23 28.17 -13.93
N GLY A 165 16.92 29.14 -14.79
CA GLY A 165 15.55 29.61 -14.99
C GLY A 165 14.78 28.74 -15.98
N GLY A 166 13.86 27.89 -15.50
CA GLY A 166 12.90 27.19 -16.37
C GLY A 166 12.32 25.91 -15.79
N VAL A 167 11.14 25.50 -16.29
CA VAL A 167 10.62 24.14 -16.13
C VAL A 167 11.48 23.23 -16.99
N LEU A 168 12.20 22.30 -16.38
CA LEU A 168 13.10 21.39 -17.08
C LEU A 168 12.34 20.43 -17.99
N LYS A 169 11.22 19.89 -17.50
CA LYS A 169 10.40 18.89 -18.21
C LYS A 169 9.08 18.64 -17.47
N GLU A 170 7.98 18.52 -18.22
CA GLU A 170 6.75 17.86 -17.74
C GLU A 170 6.83 16.39 -18.16
N MET A 171 6.56 15.48 -17.23
CA MET A 171 6.60 14.04 -17.48
C MET A 171 5.27 13.41 -17.08
N THR A 172 4.68 12.64 -18.00
CA THR A 172 3.48 11.83 -17.73
C THR A 172 3.89 10.38 -17.44
N ALA A 173 3.09 9.67 -16.63
CA ALA A 173 3.33 8.25 -16.36
C ALA A 173 3.34 7.36 -17.64
N THR A 174 2.84 7.87 -18.77
CA THR A 174 2.83 7.17 -20.06
C THR A 174 4.08 7.38 -20.93
N ASP A 175 4.99 8.28 -20.55
CA ASP A 175 6.21 8.56 -21.33
C ASP A 175 7.28 7.45 -21.22
N HIS A 176 6.99 6.34 -20.52
CA HIS A 176 7.91 5.22 -20.28
C HIS A 176 8.02 4.18 -21.42
N ARG A 177 7.64 4.51 -22.68
CA ARG A 177 7.86 3.61 -23.83
C ARG A 177 9.27 3.77 -24.43
N SER A 178 10.28 3.28 -23.73
CA SER A 178 11.45 2.62 -24.35
C SER A 178 12.29 1.93 -23.27
N ARG A 179 12.03 0.63 -23.08
CA ARG A 179 12.71 -0.21 -22.08
C ARG A 179 14.08 -0.73 -22.56
N GLU A 180 14.53 -0.34 -23.76
CA GLU A 180 15.75 -0.83 -24.41
C GLU A 180 17.05 -0.09 -24.05
N GLY A 181 17.03 0.89 -23.14
CA GLY A 181 18.26 1.56 -22.69
C GLY A 181 18.36 1.75 -21.17
N PHE A 182 17.35 1.33 -20.42
CA PHE A 182 17.26 1.58 -18.98
C PHE A 182 18.20 0.68 -18.17
N LYS A 183 18.34 -0.59 -18.55
CA LYS A 183 19.26 -1.55 -17.90
C LYS A 183 20.74 -1.22 -18.15
N ASP A 184 21.05 -0.62 -19.30
CA ASP A 184 22.43 -0.39 -19.73
C ASP A 184 23.00 0.95 -19.25
N ARG A 185 22.15 1.91 -18.85
CA ARG A 185 22.60 3.23 -18.35
C ARG A 185 22.64 3.35 -16.83
N HIS A 186 22.08 2.39 -16.09
CA HIS A 186 22.10 2.37 -14.64
C HIS A 186 22.48 0.99 -14.11
N PRO A 187 23.76 0.78 -13.74
CA PRO A 187 24.12 -0.40 -12.98
C PRO A 187 23.63 -0.16 -11.55
N HIS A 188 22.45 -0.67 -11.16
CA HIS A 188 22.38 -1.56 -10.00
C HIS A 188 20.95 -2.03 -9.61
N PRO A 189 20.77 -3.35 -9.44
CA PRO A 189 19.72 -3.97 -8.63
C PRO A 189 19.95 -3.87 -7.10
N LYS A 190 20.92 -3.06 -6.65
CA LYS A 190 21.28 -2.88 -5.21
C LYS A 190 20.75 -1.58 -4.60
N ARG A 191 19.92 -0.82 -5.32
CA ARG A 191 19.35 0.48 -4.88
C ARG A 191 17.84 0.41 -4.57
N ARG A 192 17.28 -0.77 -4.36
CA ARG A 192 16.03 -0.86 -3.61
C ARG A 192 16.41 -0.63 -2.15
N ILE A 193 15.89 0.45 -1.54
CA ILE A 193 15.92 0.63 -0.09
C ILE A 193 15.45 -0.69 0.51
N SER A 194 16.34 -1.33 1.27
CA SER A 194 16.04 -2.64 1.82
C SER A 194 14.82 -2.53 2.75
N LYS A 195 14.08 -3.61 2.94
CA LYS A 195 12.91 -3.60 3.83
C LYS A 195 13.28 -3.15 5.25
N GLU A 196 14.49 -3.47 5.71
CA GLU A 196 15.06 -3.00 6.98
C GLU A 196 15.36 -1.51 6.97
N GLU A 197 15.88 -0.99 5.87
CA GLU A 197 16.19 0.44 5.73
C GLU A 197 14.90 1.28 5.62
N ARG A 198 13.83 0.77 4.97
CA ARG A 198 12.48 1.36 5.04
C ARG A 198 11.93 1.40 6.46
N ARG A 199 12.17 0.35 7.27
CA ARG A 199 11.80 0.31 8.70
C ARG A 199 12.64 1.29 9.55
N CYS A 200 13.95 1.38 9.30
CA CYS A 200 14.84 2.34 9.98
C CYS A 200 14.47 3.79 9.67
N ILE A 201 14.15 4.11 8.41
CA ILE A 201 13.70 5.44 7.98
C ILE A 201 12.38 5.83 8.66
N ARG A 202 11.44 4.88 8.80
CA ARG A 202 10.18 5.10 9.54
C ARG A 202 10.43 5.32 11.04
N ALA A 203 11.36 4.56 11.63
CA ALA A 203 11.73 4.70 13.04
C ALA A 203 12.46 6.03 13.37
N GLN A 204 13.36 6.50 12.50
CA GLN A 204 14.09 7.77 12.70
C GLN A 204 13.16 8.99 12.57
N ASN A 205 12.21 8.98 11.63
CA ASN A 205 11.22 10.04 11.54
C ASN A 205 10.28 10.06 12.76
N ARG A 206 9.97 8.89 13.34
CA ARG A 206 9.22 8.81 14.60
C ARG A 206 9.96 9.46 15.77
N GLU A 207 11.28 9.43 15.85
CA GLU A 207 12.02 10.15 16.91
C GLU A 207 11.82 11.66 16.80
N VAL A 208 11.82 12.20 15.58
CA VAL A 208 11.49 13.62 15.32
C VAL A 208 10.04 13.95 15.73
N TRP A 209 9.11 13.03 15.47
CA TRP A 209 7.69 13.21 15.77
C TRP A 209 7.38 13.07 17.27
N THR A 210 8.06 12.13 17.92
CA THR A 210 7.96 11.86 19.37
C THR A 210 8.64 12.98 20.15
N HIS A 211 9.75 13.53 19.65
CA HIS A 211 10.40 14.71 20.23
C HIS A 211 9.50 15.94 20.15
N ALA A 212 8.90 16.24 18.99
CA ALA A 212 7.97 17.36 18.84
C ALA A 212 6.70 17.18 19.71
N SER A 213 6.21 15.95 19.88
CA SER A 213 5.10 15.65 20.79
C SER A 213 5.49 15.80 22.26
N ASN A 214 6.66 15.33 22.67
CA ASN A 214 7.15 15.40 24.05
C ASN A 214 7.54 16.82 24.48
N GLU A 215 7.86 17.71 23.54
CA GLU A 215 8.04 19.14 23.77
C GLU A 215 6.71 19.91 23.97
N GLY A 216 5.57 19.22 23.98
CA GLY A 216 4.27 19.81 24.28
C GLY A 216 3.70 20.70 23.17
N ARG A 217 4.25 20.64 21.95
CA ARG A 217 3.75 21.42 20.79
C ARG A 217 2.30 21.12 20.45
N TYR A 218 1.76 19.99 20.90
CA TYR A 218 0.42 19.51 20.56
C TYR A 218 -0.48 19.21 21.78
N ASP A 219 -0.05 19.57 22.99
CA ASP A 219 -0.79 19.28 24.25
C ASP A 219 -2.17 19.94 24.34
N HIS A 220 -2.45 20.89 23.46
CA HIS A 220 -3.74 21.57 23.35
C HIS A 220 -4.78 20.79 22.52
N LEU A 221 -4.43 19.61 21.97
CA LEU A 221 -5.31 18.79 21.16
C LEU A 221 -5.98 17.67 22.00
N PRO A 222 -7.29 17.40 21.80
CA PRO A 222 -8.03 16.44 22.63
C PRO A 222 -7.64 14.99 22.33
N ILE A 223 -7.33 14.23 23.39
CA ILE A 223 -7.04 12.78 23.33
C ILE A 223 -8.36 11.99 23.44
N LEU A 224 -8.67 11.10 22.49
CA LEU A 224 -9.87 10.24 22.54
C LEU A 224 -9.49 8.75 22.57
N ARG A 225 -10.02 8.01 23.54
CA ARG A 225 -9.86 6.54 23.67
C ARG A 225 -10.86 5.80 22.75
N PRO A 226 -10.54 4.58 22.26
CA PRO A 226 -11.41 3.88 21.31
C PRO A 226 -12.70 3.33 21.95
N ALA A 227 -13.75 3.26 21.12
CA ALA A 227 -15.08 2.77 21.47
C ALA A 227 -15.24 1.26 21.20
N ASN A 228 -15.63 0.52 22.25
CA ASN A 228 -16.13 -0.86 22.33
C ASN A 228 -15.32 -2.02 21.66
N PRO A 229 -14.68 -2.91 22.44
CA PRO A 229 -14.05 -4.12 21.92
C PRO A 229 -15.09 -5.23 21.59
N PRO A 230 -14.76 -6.21 20.72
CA PRO A 230 -15.63 -7.33 20.38
C PRO A 230 -15.96 -8.21 21.59
N ALA A 231 -17.18 -8.78 21.59
CA ALA A 231 -17.81 -9.43 22.75
C ALA A 231 -17.17 -10.77 23.19
N ARG A 232 -16.24 -11.35 22.44
CA ARG A 232 -15.48 -12.55 22.83
C ARG A 232 -14.07 -12.47 22.29
N ARG A 233 -13.10 -12.73 23.16
CA ARG A 233 -11.69 -12.94 22.76
C ARG A 233 -11.59 -14.26 21.98
N PRO A 234 -10.85 -14.31 20.85
CA PRO A 234 -10.54 -15.57 20.17
C PRO A 234 -9.98 -16.57 21.17
N SER A 235 -10.44 -17.82 21.12
CA SER A 235 -9.97 -18.81 22.06
C SER A 235 -8.52 -19.13 21.74
N ALA A 236 -7.60 -18.91 22.69
CA ALA A 236 -6.16 -19.22 22.52
C ALA A 236 -5.88 -20.73 22.47
N ARG A 237 -6.88 -21.57 22.14
CA ARG A 237 -6.83 -23.02 22.30
C ARG A 237 -6.72 -23.67 20.93
N PRO A 238 -5.71 -24.51 20.67
CA PRO A 238 -5.61 -25.22 19.40
C PRO A 238 -6.83 -26.13 19.18
N LEU A 239 -7.39 -26.10 17.97
CA LEU A 239 -8.49 -26.96 17.54
C LEU A 239 -8.06 -28.43 17.67
N ARG A 240 -8.64 -29.15 18.63
CA ARG A 240 -8.42 -30.59 18.77
C ARG A 240 -9.29 -31.34 17.77
N MET A 241 -8.78 -31.53 16.56
CA MET A 241 -9.40 -32.34 15.52
C MET A 241 -8.70 -33.69 15.37
N ARG A 242 -9.38 -34.67 14.79
CA ARG A 242 -8.78 -35.97 14.46
C ARG A 242 -7.80 -35.79 13.30
N ALA A 243 -6.75 -36.60 13.25
CA ALA A 243 -5.85 -36.65 12.10
C ALA A 243 -6.66 -36.99 10.83
N GLY A 244 -6.45 -36.23 9.76
CA GLY A 244 -7.20 -36.40 8.50
C GLY A 244 -8.60 -35.79 8.45
N ALA A 245 -8.94 -34.87 9.37
CA ALA A 245 -10.17 -34.08 9.25
C ALA A 245 -10.23 -33.36 7.90
N SER A 246 -11.38 -33.45 7.22
CA SER A 246 -11.61 -32.78 5.94
C SER A 246 -11.66 -31.26 6.09
N LEU A 247 -11.38 -30.53 5.01
CA LEU A 247 -11.47 -29.07 4.99
C LEU A 247 -12.83 -28.56 5.49
N ASP A 248 -13.94 -29.19 5.10
CA ASP A 248 -15.28 -28.79 5.54
C ASP A 248 -15.53 -29.05 7.03
N GLU A 249 -14.94 -30.11 7.61
CA GLU A 249 -14.98 -30.30 9.07
C GLU A 249 -14.19 -29.21 9.80
N VAL A 250 -13.02 -28.80 9.27
CA VAL A 250 -12.19 -27.73 9.85
C VAL A 250 -12.94 -26.40 9.79
N LEU A 251 -13.49 -26.04 8.63
CA LEU A 251 -14.24 -24.80 8.44
C LEU A 251 -15.47 -24.73 9.36
N ARG A 252 -16.22 -25.83 9.52
CA ARG A 252 -17.33 -25.91 10.48
C ARG A 252 -16.88 -25.71 11.92
N ALA A 253 -15.71 -26.25 12.28
CA ALA A 253 -15.20 -26.14 13.64
C ALA A 253 -14.78 -24.71 14.01
N ILE A 254 -14.36 -23.89 13.04
CA ILE A 254 -13.93 -22.50 13.27
C ILE A 254 -14.99 -21.46 12.93
N ALA A 255 -16.14 -21.86 12.37
CA ALA A 255 -17.11 -20.96 11.76
C ALA A 255 -17.56 -19.80 12.68
N ASP A 256 -17.79 -20.09 13.97
CA ASP A 256 -18.25 -19.12 14.96
C ASP A 256 -17.14 -18.14 15.44
N GLU A 257 -15.87 -18.45 15.15
CA GLU A 257 -14.72 -17.64 15.53
C GLU A 257 -14.29 -16.68 14.42
N LEU A 258 -14.81 -16.83 13.20
CA LEU A 258 -14.45 -15.99 12.05
C LEU A 258 -15.14 -14.61 12.14
N PRO A 259 -14.39 -13.50 12.34
CA PRO A 259 -14.98 -12.16 12.47
C PRO A 259 -15.37 -11.53 11.13
N GLY A 260 -14.92 -12.10 10.02
CA GLY A 260 -15.03 -11.54 8.67
C GLY A 260 -16.43 -11.53 8.07
N SER A 261 -16.51 -11.60 6.74
CA SER A 261 -17.76 -11.61 5.97
C SER A 261 -17.83 -12.78 4.98
N THR A 262 -19.04 -13.14 4.58
CA THR A 262 -19.32 -14.15 3.54
C THR A 262 -19.42 -13.47 2.17
N ALA A 263 -19.02 -14.17 1.11
CA ALA A 263 -19.25 -13.73 -0.26
C ALA A 263 -20.73 -13.82 -0.64
N THR A 264 -21.19 -12.87 -1.46
CA THR A 264 -22.53 -12.87 -2.06
C THR A 264 -22.58 -13.75 -3.31
N ASP A 265 -23.77 -14.06 -3.81
CA ASP A 265 -23.91 -14.77 -5.10
C ASP A 265 -23.35 -13.97 -6.28
N GLU A 266 -23.44 -12.64 -6.21
CA GLU A 266 -22.86 -11.76 -7.21
C GLU A 266 -21.33 -11.82 -7.18
N ASP A 267 -20.73 -11.86 -6.00
CA ASP A 267 -19.28 -12.05 -5.85
C ASP A 267 -18.83 -13.37 -6.50
N ILE A 268 -19.52 -14.48 -6.22
CA ILE A 268 -19.18 -15.78 -6.82
C ILE A 268 -19.36 -15.77 -8.34
N ARG A 269 -20.42 -15.11 -8.83
CA ARG A 269 -20.66 -14.96 -10.27
C ARG A 269 -19.52 -14.18 -10.93
N LEU A 270 -19.08 -13.08 -10.33
CA LEU A 270 -17.95 -12.28 -10.82
C LEU A 270 -16.65 -13.08 -10.78
N LEU A 271 -16.38 -13.81 -9.70
CA LEU A 271 -15.17 -14.63 -9.55
C LEU A 271 -15.07 -15.67 -10.67
N ARG A 272 -16.16 -16.40 -10.95
CA ARG A 272 -16.24 -17.40 -12.02
C ARG A 272 -16.21 -16.79 -13.43
N ALA A 273 -16.70 -15.56 -13.60
CA ALA A 273 -16.66 -14.87 -14.88
C ALA A 273 -15.26 -14.34 -15.22
N ARG A 274 -14.44 -14.05 -14.20
CA ARG A 274 -13.13 -13.41 -14.37
C ARG A 274 -11.96 -14.38 -14.32
N LEU A 275 -12.10 -15.51 -13.63
CA LEU A 275 -11.03 -16.51 -13.48
C LEU A 275 -11.34 -17.80 -14.23
N PRO A 276 -10.30 -18.55 -14.67
CA PRO A 276 -10.48 -19.87 -15.25
C PRO A 276 -11.29 -20.79 -14.33
N ALA A 277 -12.22 -21.56 -14.91
CA ALA A 277 -13.10 -22.45 -14.14
C ALA A 277 -12.33 -23.47 -13.26
N ALA A 278 -11.16 -23.91 -13.70
CA ALA A 278 -10.28 -24.81 -12.94
C ALA A 278 -9.76 -24.20 -11.62
N LEU A 279 -9.73 -22.88 -11.50
CA LEU A 279 -9.28 -22.17 -10.30
C LEU A 279 -10.42 -21.84 -9.33
N VAL A 280 -11.68 -21.89 -9.77
CA VAL A 280 -12.85 -21.56 -8.95
C VAL A 280 -13.79 -22.78 -8.84
N PRO A 281 -13.32 -23.89 -8.26
CA PRO A 281 -14.15 -25.08 -8.07
C PRO A 281 -15.33 -24.82 -7.11
N ASP A 282 -16.33 -25.70 -7.16
CA ASP A 282 -17.55 -25.57 -6.36
C ASP A 282 -17.28 -25.49 -4.86
N TRP A 283 -16.30 -26.25 -4.35
CA TRP A 283 -15.97 -26.22 -2.92
C TRP A 283 -15.51 -24.84 -2.46
N LEU A 284 -14.73 -24.13 -3.28
CA LEU A 284 -14.20 -22.81 -2.93
C LEU A 284 -15.33 -21.78 -2.93
N ALA A 285 -16.16 -21.81 -3.97
CA ALA A 285 -17.35 -20.96 -4.06
C ALA A 285 -18.29 -21.19 -2.86
N ASP A 286 -18.49 -22.44 -2.47
CA ASP A 286 -19.32 -22.81 -1.33
C ASP A 286 -18.70 -22.38 -0.01
N ALA A 287 -17.40 -22.55 0.18
CA ALA A 287 -16.71 -22.10 1.38
C ALA A 287 -16.83 -20.58 1.58
N LEU A 288 -16.62 -19.80 0.51
CA LEU A 288 -16.73 -18.35 0.53
C LEU A 288 -18.16 -17.86 0.85
N ARG A 289 -19.20 -18.58 0.39
CA ARG A 289 -20.61 -18.25 0.73
C ARG A 289 -20.98 -18.59 2.16
N ARG A 290 -20.48 -19.70 2.69
CA ARG A 290 -20.94 -20.26 3.97
C ARG A 290 -20.18 -19.73 5.17
N TYR A 291 -18.89 -19.46 5.01
CA TYR A 291 -18.01 -19.10 6.12
C TYR A 291 -17.56 -17.65 6.00
N ARG A 292 -17.46 -16.97 7.15
CA ARG A 292 -17.11 -15.54 7.28
C ARG A 292 -15.61 -15.30 7.06
N LEU A 293 -15.05 -15.85 5.99
CA LEU A 293 -13.63 -15.91 5.74
C LEU A 293 -13.05 -14.54 5.39
N ALA A 294 -13.72 -13.76 4.53
CA ALA A 294 -13.15 -12.52 4.02
C ALA A 294 -12.89 -11.51 5.14
N GLU A 295 -11.70 -10.91 5.12
CA GLU A 295 -11.16 -10.00 6.15
C GLU A 295 -10.83 -10.68 7.49
N THR A 296 -10.95 -12.01 7.60
CA THR A 296 -10.39 -12.74 8.74
C THR A 296 -8.87 -12.86 8.60
N SER A 297 -8.15 -12.53 9.68
CA SER A 297 -6.70 -12.64 9.75
C SER A 297 -6.27 -13.92 10.48
N PHE A 298 -5.23 -14.55 9.94
CA PHE A 298 -4.67 -15.82 10.40
C PHE A 298 -3.16 -15.68 10.59
N GLY A 299 -2.67 -16.03 11.78
CA GLY A 299 -1.26 -15.99 12.13
C GLY A 299 -0.64 -17.38 12.29
N LEU A 300 0.51 -17.61 11.65
CA LEU A 300 1.43 -18.73 11.85
C LEU A 300 2.78 -18.20 12.34
N THR A 301 3.34 -18.87 13.33
CA THR A 301 4.74 -18.65 13.72
C THR A 301 5.71 -19.24 12.70
N GLU A 302 6.98 -18.83 12.74
CA GLU A 302 8.06 -19.39 11.91
C GLU A 302 8.15 -20.93 11.99
N ALA A 303 7.88 -21.51 13.17
CA ALA A 303 7.92 -22.96 13.35
C ALA A 303 6.70 -23.70 12.75
N GLN A 304 5.62 -22.98 12.46
CA GLN A 304 4.38 -23.55 11.91
C GLN A 304 4.25 -23.35 10.39
N ASP A 305 4.86 -22.29 9.87
CA ASP A 305 4.97 -22.01 8.45
C ASP A 305 6.06 -22.89 7.82
N LEU A 306 5.70 -23.72 6.82
CA LEU A 306 6.64 -24.62 6.16
C LEU A 306 7.80 -23.91 5.43
N SER A 307 7.65 -22.61 5.14
CA SER A 307 8.72 -21.78 4.58
C SER A 307 9.72 -21.31 5.65
N GLY A 308 9.35 -21.40 6.93
CA GLY A 308 10.16 -20.95 8.06
C GLY A 308 10.09 -19.44 8.35
N LEU A 309 9.29 -18.68 7.61
CA LEU A 309 9.23 -17.20 7.74
C LEU A 309 8.12 -16.70 8.67
N GLY A 310 7.15 -17.55 8.99
CA GLY A 310 5.93 -17.15 9.66
C GLY A 310 4.98 -16.43 8.69
N ALA A 311 3.68 -16.46 8.98
CA ALA A 311 2.67 -15.90 8.09
C ALA A 311 1.62 -15.15 8.87
N GLU A 312 1.33 -13.91 8.48
CA GLU A 312 0.15 -13.17 8.92
C GLU A 312 -0.68 -12.93 7.65
N VAL A 313 -1.78 -13.67 7.51
CA VAL A 313 -2.58 -13.76 6.29
C VAL A 313 -3.97 -13.19 6.57
N THR A 314 -4.33 -12.10 5.92
CA THR A 314 -5.71 -11.62 5.91
C THR A 314 -6.40 -12.13 4.66
N TRP A 315 -7.48 -12.88 4.83
CA TRP A 315 -8.27 -13.40 3.71
C TRP A 315 -8.89 -12.25 2.91
N LEU A 316 -8.76 -12.30 1.58
CA LEU A 316 -9.20 -11.25 0.67
C LEU A 316 -10.72 -11.28 0.45
N LEU A 317 -11.33 -10.11 0.29
CA LEU A 317 -12.65 -10.01 -0.34
C LEU A 317 -12.58 -10.59 -1.77
N VAL A 318 -13.67 -11.17 -2.27
CA VAL A 318 -13.71 -11.76 -3.62
C VAL A 318 -13.28 -10.78 -4.71
N LYS A 319 -13.75 -9.54 -4.64
CA LYS A 319 -13.30 -8.46 -5.56
C LYS A 319 -11.79 -8.22 -5.51
N HIS A 320 -11.15 -8.41 -4.35
CA HIS A 320 -9.70 -8.27 -4.20
C HIS A 320 -8.96 -9.51 -4.70
N MET A 321 -9.51 -10.72 -4.49
CA MET A 321 -8.98 -11.94 -5.13
C MET A 321 -8.96 -11.78 -6.66
N ILE A 322 -10.06 -11.30 -7.25
CA ILE A 322 -10.15 -11.03 -8.70
C ILE A 322 -9.10 -9.98 -9.09
N GLY A 323 -9.06 -8.85 -8.39
CA GLY A 323 -8.13 -7.79 -8.75
C GLY A 323 -6.67 -8.23 -8.61
N GLU A 324 -6.34 -9.04 -7.61
CA GLU A 324 -4.99 -9.60 -7.45
C GLU A 324 -4.66 -10.53 -8.61
N ALA A 325 -5.60 -11.39 -8.98
CA ALA A 325 -5.43 -12.36 -10.05
C ALA A 325 -5.38 -11.74 -11.46
N CYS A 326 -6.07 -10.63 -11.69
CA CYS A 326 -6.27 -10.04 -13.02
C CYS A 326 -5.46 -8.77 -13.27
N ASP A 327 -5.18 -7.99 -12.22
CA ASP A 327 -4.76 -6.59 -12.38
C ASP A 327 -3.46 -6.27 -11.63
N MET A 328 -2.96 -7.17 -10.78
CA MET A 328 -1.75 -6.97 -9.97
C MET A 328 -0.72 -8.05 -10.23
N GLU A 329 0.55 -7.70 -10.06
CA GLU A 329 1.60 -8.69 -9.88
C GLU A 329 1.78 -8.98 -8.38
N PRO A 330 2.20 -10.20 -8.00
CA PRO A 330 2.54 -11.33 -8.86
C PRO A 330 1.32 -12.13 -9.36
N GLY A 331 0.10 -11.81 -8.89
CA GLY A 331 -1.10 -12.60 -9.17
C GLY A 331 -1.39 -12.83 -10.66
N PHE A 332 -1.28 -11.78 -11.48
CA PHE A 332 -1.43 -11.84 -12.93
C PHE A 332 -0.52 -12.90 -13.58
N SER A 333 0.73 -12.98 -13.12
CA SER A 333 1.71 -13.93 -13.66
C SER A 333 1.46 -15.37 -13.21
N VAL A 334 1.08 -15.60 -11.95
CA VAL A 334 0.95 -16.97 -11.40
C VAL A 334 -0.42 -17.59 -11.64
N VAL A 335 -1.47 -16.80 -11.88
CA VAL A 335 -2.82 -17.33 -12.16
C VAL A 335 -2.86 -18.22 -13.39
N ARG A 336 -2.14 -17.84 -14.45
CA ARG A 336 -1.98 -18.66 -15.66
C ARG A 336 -1.25 -19.97 -15.41
N SER A 337 -0.50 -20.05 -14.31
CA SER A 337 0.26 -21.22 -13.88
C SER A 337 -0.49 -22.09 -12.88
N GLY A 338 -1.76 -21.78 -12.57
CA GLY A 338 -2.60 -22.64 -11.74
C GLY A 338 -2.74 -22.20 -10.27
N PHE A 339 -2.49 -20.93 -9.95
CA PHE A 339 -2.59 -20.40 -8.59
C PHE A 339 -3.76 -19.43 -8.45
N ILE A 340 -4.47 -19.42 -7.34
CA ILE A 340 -5.54 -18.43 -7.08
C ILE A 340 -5.25 -17.67 -5.78
N PRO A 341 -5.23 -16.32 -5.80
CA PRO A 341 -4.98 -15.54 -4.59
C PRO A 341 -6.17 -15.68 -3.64
N PHE A 342 -5.89 -15.83 -2.35
CA PHE A 342 -6.91 -15.84 -1.31
C PHE A 342 -6.56 -14.92 -0.14
N GLY A 343 -5.28 -14.57 0.05
CA GLY A 343 -4.83 -13.81 1.20
C GLY A 343 -3.81 -12.73 0.84
N GLN A 344 -3.79 -11.67 1.64
CA GLN A 344 -2.73 -10.65 1.62
C GLN A 344 -1.91 -10.72 2.90
N CYS A 345 -0.67 -10.25 2.82
CA CYS A 345 0.20 -10.15 3.98
C CYS A 345 -0.27 -9.06 4.96
N GLY A 346 -0.57 -9.45 6.20
CA GLY A 346 -0.96 -8.56 7.30
C GLY A 346 0.19 -7.78 7.95
N VAL A 347 1.45 -8.14 7.67
CA VAL A 347 2.66 -7.44 8.18
C VAL A 347 3.35 -6.56 7.12
N GLY A 348 2.67 -6.29 6.00
CA GLY A 348 3.16 -5.37 4.97
C GLY A 348 4.41 -5.84 4.23
N THR A 349 4.62 -7.15 4.02
CA THR A 349 5.69 -7.62 3.12
C THR A 349 5.38 -7.34 1.66
N GLY A 350 4.08 -7.27 1.32
CA GLY A 350 3.58 -7.15 -0.05
C GLY A 350 3.41 -8.49 -0.77
N ASP A 351 3.81 -9.62 -0.16
CA ASP A 351 3.71 -10.95 -0.79
C ASP A 351 2.32 -11.55 -0.55
N PRO A 352 1.52 -11.82 -1.59
CA PRO A 352 0.20 -12.41 -1.41
C PRO A 352 0.28 -13.92 -1.22
N PHE A 353 -0.80 -14.47 -0.67
CA PHE A 353 -0.96 -15.90 -0.43
C PHE A 353 -1.97 -16.50 -1.41
N PHE A 354 -1.62 -17.66 -1.95
CA PHE A 354 -2.37 -18.33 -3.01
C PHE A 354 -2.68 -19.78 -2.62
N PHE A 355 -3.74 -20.32 -3.21
CA PHE A 355 -3.93 -21.76 -3.31
C PHE A 355 -3.22 -22.29 -4.56
N ASP A 356 -2.45 -23.35 -4.39
CA ASP A 356 -1.91 -24.12 -5.50
C ASP A 356 -2.97 -25.09 -6.03
N MET A 357 -3.60 -24.72 -7.14
CA MET A 357 -4.70 -25.47 -7.77
C MET A 357 -4.23 -26.41 -8.87
N ARG A 358 -2.93 -26.49 -9.16
CA ARG A 358 -2.38 -27.26 -10.29
C ARG A 358 -2.76 -28.74 -10.25
N ASN A 359 -2.95 -29.28 -9.05
CA ASN A 359 -3.34 -30.68 -8.83
C ASN A 359 -4.86 -30.89 -8.70
N GLY A 360 -5.67 -29.84 -8.77
CA GLY A 360 -7.13 -29.93 -8.67
C GLY A 360 -7.66 -30.42 -7.31
N SER A 361 -6.87 -30.29 -6.24
CA SER A 361 -7.26 -30.70 -4.89
C SER A 361 -8.42 -29.85 -4.36
N ASN A 362 -9.34 -30.48 -3.61
CA ASN A 362 -10.36 -29.78 -2.82
C ASN A 362 -9.84 -29.28 -1.46
N ASP A 363 -8.56 -29.56 -1.17
CA ASP A 363 -7.83 -29.09 -0.01
C ASP A 363 -6.42 -28.70 -0.49
N PRO A 364 -6.28 -27.58 -1.22
CA PRO A 364 -5.05 -27.23 -1.91
C PRO A 364 -3.96 -26.77 -0.93
N PRO A 365 -2.68 -26.92 -1.29
CA PRO A 365 -1.58 -26.28 -0.57
C PRO A 365 -1.75 -24.76 -0.50
N VAL A 366 -1.32 -24.19 0.63
CA VAL A 366 -1.22 -22.75 0.82
C VAL A 366 0.21 -22.33 0.55
N VAL A 367 0.39 -21.36 -0.33
CA VAL A 367 1.70 -20.86 -0.74
C VAL A 367 1.79 -19.34 -0.59
N ARG A 368 2.99 -18.82 -0.35
CA ARG A 368 3.34 -17.42 -0.47
C ARG A 368 4.01 -17.22 -1.83
N VAL A 369 3.63 -16.17 -2.55
CA VAL A 369 4.19 -15.85 -3.86
C VAL A 369 4.98 -14.55 -3.72
N PRO A 370 6.32 -14.59 -3.68
CA PRO A 370 7.12 -13.39 -3.44
C PRO A 370 7.00 -12.35 -4.56
N HIS A 371 6.84 -11.09 -4.20
CA HIS A 371 6.71 -10.00 -5.15
C HIS A 371 8.06 -9.68 -5.85
N ASP A 372 9.19 -10.11 -5.31
CA ASP A 372 10.52 -9.85 -5.87
C ASP A 372 10.73 -10.46 -7.27
N TYR A 373 9.95 -11.48 -7.63
CA TYR A 373 10.03 -12.14 -8.92
C TYR A 373 8.95 -11.66 -9.93
N ALA A 374 8.12 -10.69 -9.53
CA ALA A 374 7.10 -10.09 -10.38
C ALA A 374 7.68 -9.28 -11.55
N GLY A 375 6.93 -9.20 -12.66
CA GLY A 375 7.24 -8.31 -13.79
C GLY A 375 8.36 -8.79 -14.74
N GLY A 376 8.84 -10.02 -14.57
CA GLY A 376 9.65 -10.74 -15.57
C GLY A 376 8.79 -11.29 -16.72
N GLU A 377 9.42 -11.89 -17.74
CA GLU A 377 8.67 -12.54 -18.84
C GLU A 377 7.86 -13.75 -18.36
N THR A 378 8.39 -14.48 -17.37
CA THR A 378 7.74 -15.60 -16.70
C THR A 378 8.06 -15.58 -15.21
N TYR A 379 7.12 -16.01 -14.39
CA TYR A 379 7.33 -16.10 -12.94
C TYR A 379 8.02 -17.43 -12.59
N PRO A 380 9.13 -17.42 -11.84
CA PRO A 380 9.85 -18.62 -11.43
C PRO A 380 9.03 -19.40 -10.38
N LEU A 381 8.37 -20.48 -10.80
CA LEU A 381 7.48 -21.25 -9.92
C LEU A 381 8.20 -21.97 -8.78
N ASP A 382 9.52 -22.18 -8.90
CA ASP A 382 10.40 -22.71 -7.86
C ASP A 382 10.71 -21.70 -6.75
N ALA A 383 10.44 -20.40 -6.99
CA ALA A 383 10.53 -19.36 -5.98
C ALA A 383 9.25 -19.20 -5.14
N ILE A 384 8.18 -19.94 -5.46
CA ILE A 384 6.95 -19.95 -4.67
C ILE A 384 7.18 -20.75 -3.39
N GLU A 385 6.88 -20.12 -2.25
CA GLU A 385 7.18 -20.68 -0.93
C GLU A 385 5.97 -21.45 -0.40
N LEU A 386 6.19 -22.70 0.00
CA LEU A 386 5.14 -23.52 0.62
C LEU A 386 4.93 -23.07 2.07
N VAL A 387 3.70 -22.66 2.41
CA VAL A 387 3.33 -22.21 3.76
C VAL A 387 2.65 -23.33 4.54
N ALA A 388 1.73 -24.05 3.90
CA ALA A 388 1.12 -25.24 4.45
C ALA A 388 0.83 -26.25 3.34
N SER A 389 0.94 -27.54 3.67
CA SER A 389 0.71 -28.64 2.73
C SER A 389 -0.75 -28.73 2.26
N SER A 390 -1.69 -28.18 3.03
CA SER A 390 -3.10 -28.04 2.65
C SER A 390 -3.77 -26.88 3.40
N LEU A 391 -4.92 -26.44 2.91
CA LEU A 391 -5.74 -25.40 3.54
C LEU A 391 -6.30 -25.87 4.89
N SER A 392 -6.66 -27.15 5.02
CA SER A 392 -7.10 -27.71 6.29
C SER A 392 -6.00 -27.69 7.35
N GLU A 393 -4.75 -28.02 6.99
CA GLU A 393 -3.60 -27.90 7.91
C GLU A 393 -3.32 -26.44 8.28
N PHE A 394 -3.40 -25.52 7.32
CA PHE A 394 -3.27 -24.09 7.58
C PHE A 394 -4.29 -23.62 8.63
N LEU A 395 -5.59 -23.89 8.41
CA LEU A 395 -6.67 -23.43 9.28
C LEU A 395 -6.67 -24.08 10.68
N LYS A 396 -6.21 -25.33 10.79
CA LYS A 396 -6.06 -26.00 12.10
C LYS A 396 -4.93 -25.41 12.93
N THR A 397 -3.86 -24.96 12.26
CA THR A 397 -2.61 -24.55 12.90
C THR A 397 -2.59 -23.05 13.18
N ALA A 398 -3.19 -22.25 12.30
CA ALA A 398 -3.19 -20.80 12.40
C ALA A 398 -4.06 -20.29 13.55
N ARG A 399 -3.58 -19.22 14.18
CA ARG A 399 -4.35 -18.43 15.15
C ARG A 399 -5.23 -17.44 14.39
N ILE A 400 -6.51 -17.35 14.73
CA ILE A 400 -7.34 -16.22 14.29
C ILE A 400 -6.94 -14.99 15.11
N VAL A 401 -6.59 -13.89 14.43
CA VAL A 401 -6.00 -12.68 15.02
C VAL A 401 -7.04 -11.60 15.30
#